data_AF-A0A6B3GND7-F1
#
_entry.id   AF-A0A6B3GND7-F1
#
_cell.length_a   1.000
_cell.length_b   1.000
_cell.length_c   1.000
_cell.angle_alpha   90.00
_cell.angle_beta   90.00
_cell.angle_gamma   90.00
#
_symmetry.space_group_name_H-M   'P 1'
#
loop_
_entity.id
_entity.type
_entity.pdbx_description
1 polymer ?
#
loop_
_entity_poly.entity_id
_entity_poly.type
_entity_poly.pdbx_seq_one_letter_code
_entity_poly.pdbx_strand_id
1 'polypeptide(L)'
;AIAGDTATSEAAVLHALDVYEAERARTVDVVLLVQCTSPFVSREDIDGVARAVAHEGADTAVTVAPFHGFVWRDGHAVEESTYGVNHDKSVRPRRQDRPQDYLETGAAYAMDAAGFRTHRHRFFGHTALVPTDPARVLEIDDPHDLARARALAPLLDPSPLPSLADVDAVVLDFDGTQTDDRV
;
A
#
# COMPACT_ATOMS: atom_id res chain seq x y z
N ALA A 1 5.30 18.72 -13.12
CA ALA A 1 4.04 18.03 -13.48
C ALA A 1 3.84 16.90 -12.47
N ILE A 2 2.67 16.84 -11.82
CA ILE A 2 2.37 15.89 -10.72
C ILE A 2 1.22 14.92 -11.05
N ALA A 3 0.78 14.90 -12.31
CA ALA A 3 -0.44 14.20 -12.72
C ALA A 3 -0.34 13.56 -14.13
N GLY A 4 0.88 13.31 -14.62
CA GLY A 4 1.10 12.57 -15.87
C GLY A 4 1.62 11.17 -15.59
N ASP A 5 1.65 10.30 -16.61
CA ASP A 5 2.01 8.87 -16.47
C ASP A 5 3.44 8.63 -15.92
N THR A 6 4.30 9.63 -16.00
CA THR A 6 5.67 9.60 -15.46
C THR A 6 5.81 10.30 -14.11
N ALA A 7 4.72 10.85 -13.57
CA ALA A 7 4.72 11.46 -12.25
C ALA A 7 4.78 10.36 -11.19
N THR A 8 5.74 10.48 -10.29
CA THR A 8 5.87 9.54 -9.17
C THR A 8 4.88 9.91 -8.06
N SER A 9 4.44 8.92 -7.28
CA SER A 9 3.61 9.18 -6.10
C SER A 9 4.31 10.15 -5.16
N GLU A 10 5.63 10.07 -5.02
CA GLU A 10 6.44 10.94 -4.18
C GLU A 10 6.33 12.41 -4.59
N ALA A 11 6.30 12.71 -5.90
CA ALA A 11 6.14 14.07 -6.39
C ALA A 11 4.77 14.65 -6.03
N ALA A 12 3.70 13.85 -6.11
CA ALA A 12 2.36 14.26 -5.71
C ALA A 12 2.25 14.47 -4.19
N VAL A 13 2.84 13.57 -3.38
CA VAL A 13 2.84 13.68 -1.92
C VAL A 13 3.64 14.89 -1.44
N LEU A 14 4.81 15.17 -2.02
CA LEU A 14 5.59 16.38 -1.70
C LEU A 14 4.79 17.65 -2.01
N HIS A 15 4.09 17.69 -3.14
CA HIS A 15 3.24 18.81 -3.49
C HIS A 15 2.08 18.99 -2.49
N ALA A 16 1.39 17.90 -2.14
CA ALA A 16 0.30 17.93 -1.17
C ALA A 16 0.78 18.42 0.22
N LEU A 17 1.97 17.97 0.64
CA LEU A 17 2.61 18.41 1.87
C LEU A 17 2.91 19.93 1.83
N ASP A 18 3.51 20.43 0.76
CA ASP A 18 3.81 21.87 0.59
C ASP A 18 2.55 22.74 0.65
N VAL A 19 1.48 22.33 -0.07
CA VAL A 19 0.21 23.06 -0.09
C VAL A 19 -0.43 23.07 1.31
N TYR A 20 -0.50 21.92 1.96
CA TYR A 20 -1.11 21.80 3.28
C TYR A 20 -0.41 22.67 4.33
N GLU A 21 0.92 22.61 4.41
CA GLU A 21 1.68 23.38 5.41
C GLU A 21 1.57 24.89 5.18
N ALA A 22 1.54 25.33 3.92
CA ALA A 22 1.35 26.73 3.55
C ALA A 22 -0.05 27.25 3.93
N GLU A 23 -1.11 26.48 3.66
CA GLU A 23 -2.49 26.87 3.96
C GLU A 23 -2.81 26.84 5.46
N ARG A 24 -2.23 25.89 6.20
CA ARG A 24 -2.54 25.69 7.62
C ARG A 24 -1.56 26.37 8.58
N ALA A 25 -0.46 26.92 8.06
CA ALA A 25 0.64 27.46 8.85
C ALA A 25 1.11 26.48 9.96
N ARG A 26 1.12 25.18 9.63
CA ARG A 26 1.42 24.09 10.56
C ARG A 26 2.20 23.00 9.86
N THR A 27 3.26 22.51 10.49
CA THR A 27 4.08 21.43 9.94
C THR A 27 3.41 20.08 10.12
N VAL A 28 3.72 19.16 9.22
CA VAL A 28 3.37 17.74 9.32
C VAL A 28 4.57 17.00 9.90
N ASP A 29 4.32 16.13 10.87
CA ASP A 29 5.36 15.29 11.46
C ASP A 29 5.49 13.94 10.74
N VAL A 30 4.35 13.34 10.35
CA VAL A 30 4.28 12.03 9.69
C VAL A 30 3.40 12.12 8.45
N VAL A 31 3.90 11.59 7.34
CA VAL A 31 3.16 11.45 6.08
C VAL A 31 2.68 10.01 5.95
N LEU A 32 1.38 9.82 5.77
CA LEU A 32 0.78 8.53 5.42
C LEU A 32 0.44 8.52 3.93
N LEU A 33 0.98 7.54 3.21
CA LEU A 33 0.57 7.22 1.84
C LEU A 33 -0.23 5.92 1.89
N VAL A 34 -1.54 6.01 1.66
CA VAL A 34 -2.44 4.85 1.61
C VAL A 34 -2.93 4.70 0.17
N GLN A 35 -2.69 3.55 -0.45
CA GLN A 35 -3.02 3.35 -1.86
C GLN A 35 -4.39 2.70 -2.01
N CYS A 36 -5.22 3.28 -2.87
CA CYS A 36 -6.56 2.76 -3.16
C CYS A 36 -6.55 1.44 -3.97
N THR A 37 -5.40 1.01 -4.46
CA THR A 37 -5.23 -0.27 -5.18
C THR A 37 -5.27 -1.48 -4.26
N SER A 38 -5.13 -1.28 -2.94
CA SER A 38 -5.23 -2.33 -1.92
C SER A 38 -6.56 -2.22 -1.15
N PRO A 39 -7.68 -2.77 -1.66
CA PRO A 39 -9.03 -2.49 -1.17
C PRO A 39 -9.32 -3.03 0.24
N PHE A 40 -8.51 -3.95 0.76
CA PHE A 40 -8.73 -4.59 2.05
C PHE A 40 -7.80 -4.08 3.15
N VAL A 41 -7.15 -2.93 2.96
CA VAL A 41 -6.41 -2.26 4.03
C VAL A 41 -7.33 -2.06 5.25
N SER A 42 -6.86 -2.44 6.43
CA SER A 42 -7.61 -2.33 7.68
C SER A 42 -7.21 -1.06 8.46
N ARG A 43 -8.02 -0.70 9.46
CA ARG A 43 -7.67 0.35 10.41
C ARG A 43 -6.36 0.01 11.12
N GLU A 44 -6.22 -1.23 11.53
CA GLU A 44 -5.07 -1.74 12.26
C GLU A 44 -3.77 -1.62 11.45
N ASP A 45 -3.85 -1.81 10.13
CA ASP A 45 -2.70 -1.64 9.22
C ASP A 45 -2.24 -0.17 9.20
N ILE A 46 -3.19 0.77 9.06
CA ILE A 46 -2.92 2.22 9.03
C ILE A 46 -2.37 2.69 10.38
N ASP A 47 -3.02 2.30 11.48
CA ASP A 47 -2.58 2.62 12.84
C ASP A 47 -1.19 2.03 13.12
N GLY A 48 -0.92 0.83 12.59
CA GLY A 48 0.35 0.13 12.69
C GLY A 48 1.52 0.92 12.09
N VAL A 49 1.39 1.35 10.82
CA VAL A 49 2.44 2.13 10.15
C VAL A 49 2.58 3.54 10.76
N ALA A 50 1.48 4.18 11.13
CA ALA A 50 1.50 5.51 11.75
C ALA A 50 2.23 5.48 13.10
N ARG A 51 1.90 4.51 13.96
CA ARG A 51 2.52 4.33 15.28
C ARG A 51 4.02 4.04 15.17
N ALA A 52 4.44 3.23 14.21
CA ALA A 52 5.85 2.88 14.02
C ALA A 52 6.74 4.12 13.83
N VAL A 53 6.26 5.11 13.07
CA VAL A 53 6.98 6.38 12.84
C VAL A 53 6.74 7.37 13.98
N ALA A 54 5.48 7.61 14.35
CA ALA A 54 5.13 8.65 15.32
C ALA A 54 5.61 8.36 16.76
N HIS A 55 5.76 7.09 17.12
CA HIS A 55 5.97 6.68 18.53
C HIS A 55 7.09 5.67 18.75
N GLU A 56 7.49 4.90 17.74
CA GLU A 56 8.48 3.81 17.91
C GLU A 56 9.85 4.13 17.33
N GLY A 57 10.01 5.32 16.71
CA GLY A 57 11.30 5.80 16.24
C GLY A 57 11.76 5.22 14.89
N ALA A 58 10.85 4.65 14.10
CA ALA A 58 11.14 4.33 12.71
C ALA A 58 11.15 5.59 11.84
N ASP A 59 12.05 5.66 10.86
CA ASP A 59 12.06 6.75 9.88
C ASP A 59 10.96 6.54 8.82
N THR A 60 10.72 5.27 8.49
CA THR A 60 9.69 4.83 7.54
C THR A 60 9.03 3.55 8.02
N ALA A 61 7.80 3.28 7.58
CA ALA A 61 7.12 2.02 7.82
C ALA A 61 6.29 1.60 6.61
N VAL A 62 6.12 0.28 6.42
CA VAL A 62 5.38 -0.29 5.29
C VAL A 62 4.60 -1.52 5.72
N THR A 63 3.38 -1.66 5.20
CA THR A 63 2.57 -2.87 5.36
C THR A 63 3.12 -4.01 4.51
N VAL A 64 3.42 -5.13 5.17
CA VAL A 64 3.94 -6.35 4.53
C VAL A 64 3.10 -7.57 4.90
N ALA A 65 3.24 -8.66 4.16
CA ALA A 65 2.66 -9.95 4.54
C ALA A 65 3.69 -11.08 4.45
N PRO A 66 3.61 -12.09 5.33
CA PRO A 66 4.42 -13.30 5.22
C PRO A 66 4.42 -13.89 3.80
N PHE A 67 5.61 -14.02 3.22
CA PHE A 67 5.81 -14.57 1.88
C PHE A 67 6.55 -15.91 1.97
N HIS A 68 5.99 -16.93 1.33
CA HIS A 68 6.55 -18.30 1.34
C HIS A 68 6.92 -18.81 -0.05
N GLY A 69 6.84 -17.95 -1.07
CA GLY A 69 7.19 -18.30 -2.43
C GLY A 69 8.69 -18.56 -2.60
N PHE A 70 9.01 -19.31 -3.65
CA PHE A 70 10.38 -19.42 -4.15
C PHE A 70 10.51 -18.47 -5.33
N VAL A 71 11.30 -17.42 -5.17
CA VAL A 71 11.52 -16.45 -6.26
C VAL A 71 12.67 -16.94 -7.11
N TRP A 72 12.43 -17.07 -8.40
CA TRP A 72 13.43 -17.42 -9.40
C TRP A 72 13.70 -16.21 -10.27
N ARG A 73 14.96 -16.02 -10.66
CA ARG A 73 15.37 -15.03 -11.66
C ARG A 73 16.02 -15.74 -12.83
N ASP A 74 15.60 -15.34 -14.03
CA ASP A 74 16.27 -15.77 -15.25
C ASP A 74 17.52 -14.90 -15.46
N GLY A 75 18.68 -15.54 -15.64
CA GLY A 75 19.93 -14.83 -15.86
C GLY A 75 20.05 -14.46 -17.33
N HIS A 76 20.02 -13.17 -17.64
CA HIS A 76 20.04 -12.69 -19.03
C HIS A 76 21.45 -12.58 -19.64
N ALA A 77 22.50 -12.93 -18.89
CA ALA A 77 23.87 -12.99 -19.42
C ALA A 77 24.29 -14.45 -19.62
N VAL A 78 25.06 -14.71 -20.68
CA VAL A 78 25.59 -16.02 -21.10
C VAL A 78 26.35 -16.77 -19.99
N GLU A 79 26.69 -16.09 -18.89
CA GLU A 79 27.41 -16.63 -17.73
C GLU A 79 26.56 -16.79 -16.44
N GLU A 80 25.34 -16.25 -16.38
CA GLU A 80 24.45 -16.40 -15.22
C GLU A 80 23.32 -17.39 -15.52
N SER A 81 23.41 -18.61 -14.99
CA SER A 81 22.31 -19.58 -15.04
C SER A 81 21.11 -19.09 -14.22
N THR A 82 19.87 -19.43 -14.62
CA THR A 82 18.67 -19.28 -13.79
C THR A 82 18.93 -19.69 -12.33
N TYR A 83 18.58 -18.81 -11.38
CA TYR A 83 18.92 -18.98 -9.96
C TYR A 83 17.76 -18.59 -9.03
N GLY A 84 17.77 -19.15 -7.82
CA GLY A 84 16.85 -18.78 -6.76
C GLY A 84 17.30 -17.50 -6.06
N VAL A 85 16.40 -16.53 -5.90
CA VAL A 85 16.69 -15.24 -5.25
C VAL A 85 16.71 -15.39 -3.72
N ASN A 86 15.76 -16.15 -3.17
CA ASN A 86 15.58 -16.36 -1.74
C ASN A 86 15.81 -17.83 -1.31
N HIS A 87 16.45 -18.62 -2.16
CA HIS A 87 16.72 -20.03 -1.92
C HIS A 87 17.89 -20.54 -2.77
N ASP A 88 18.55 -21.58 -2.28
CA ASP A 88 19.51 -22.36 -3.07
C ASP A 88 18.74 -23.37 -3.94
N LYS A 89 19.00 -23.41 -5.25
CA LYS A 89 18.35 -24.37 -6.15
C LYS A 89 18.71 -25.83 -5.87
N SER A 90 19.84 -26.07 -5.21
CA SER A 90 20.34 -27.41 -4.87
C SER A 90 19.72 -27.99 -3.59
N VAL A 91 19.05 -27.16 -2.78
CA VAL A 91 18.43 -27.57 -1.52
C VAL A 91 17.02 -27.02 -1.44
N ARG A 92 16.03 -27.90 -1.24
CA ARG A 92 14.64 -27.48 -1.03
C ARG A 92 14.25 -27.62 0.44
N PRO A 93 14.58 -26.65 1.31
CA PRO A 93 14.18 -26.68 2.71
C PRO A 93 12.66 -26.60 2.83
N ARG A 94 12.11 -27.15 3.92
CA ARG A 94 10.68 -27.01 4.22
C ARG A 94 10.40 -25.55 4.60
N ARG A 95 9.16 -25.10 4.39
CA ARG A 95 8.78 -23.68 4.61
C ARG A 95 9.05 -23.20 6.03
N GLN A 96 8.82 -24.05 7.03
CA GLN A 96 9.05 -23.74 8.44
C GLN A 96 10.52 -23.63 8.84
N ASP A 97 11.44 -24.14 8.02
CA ASP A 97 12.89 -24.13 8.32
C ASP A 97 13.59 -22.92 7.67
N ARG A 98 12.85 -22.06 6.95
CA ARG A 98 13.38 -20.90 6.25
C ARG A 98 13.21 -19.62 7.07
N PRO A 99 14.12 -18.63 6.91
CA PRO A 99 13.84 -17.26 7.34
C PRO A 99 12.51 -16.77 6.76
N GLN A 100 11.79 -15.95 7.52
CA GLN A 100 10.53 -15.37 7.07
C GLN A 100 10.83 -14.23 6.09
N ASP A 101 10.43 -14.42 4.82
CA ASP A 101 10.41 -13.36 3.83
C ASP A 101 9.09 -12.59 3.94
N TYR A 102 9.10 -11.32 3.54
CA TYR A 102 7.94 -10.45 3.54
C TYR A 102 7.70 -9.87 2.15
N LEU A 103 6.45 -9.87 1.72
CA LEU A 103 5.99 -9.21 0.50
C LEU A 103 5.38 -7.86 0.89
N GLU A 104 5.82 -6.80 0.23
CA GLU A 104 5.16 -5.50 0.29
C GLU A 104 3.73 -5.59 -0.24
N THR A 105 2.76 -5.01 0.48
CA THR A 105 1.34 -5.18 0.16
C THR A 105 0.77 -4.09 -0.75
N GLY A 106 1.52 -3.02 -1.02
CA GLY A 106 1.01 -1.83 -1.71
C GLY A 106 0.07 -0.96 -0.85
N ALA A 107 -0.32 -1.40 0.35
CA ALA A 107 -1.47 -0.82 1.04
C ALA A 107 -1.19 0.51 1.75
N ALA A 108 -0.23 0.54 2.68
CA ALA A 108 0.04 1.72 3.48
C ALA A 108 1.52 1.90 3.81
N TYR A 109 1.96 3.16 3.77
CA TYR A 109 3.31 3.60 4.08
C TYR A 109 3.24 4.78 5.04
N ALA A 110 4.17 4.84 5.98
CA ALA A 110 4.40 6.00 6.83
C ALA A 110 5.84 6.48 6.66
N MET A 111 6.04 7.80 6.67
CA MET A 111 7.36 8.42 6.58
C MET A 111 7.44 9.59 7.55
N ASP A 112 8.56 9.76 8.24
CA ASP A 112 8.89 11.03 8.88
C ASP A 112 8.93 12.14 7.81
N ALA A 113 8.21 13.23 8.04
CA ALA A 113 8.01 14.26 7.03
C ALA A 113 9.32 14.99 6.66
N ALA A 114 10.19 15.24 7.63
CA ALA A 114 11.48 15.90 7.39
C ALA A 114 12.43 14.99 6.62
N GLY A 115 12.46 13.70 6.96
CA GLY A 115 13.18 12.65 6.25
C GLY A 115 12.67 12.49 4.82
N PHE A 116 11.35 12.48 4.62
CA PHE A 116 10.74 12.37 3.30
C PHE A 116 11.09 13.56 2.40
N ARG A 117 11.05 14.79 2.93
CA ARG A 117 11.50 16.00 2.20
C ARG A 117 12.96 15.92 1.78
N THR A 118 13.80 15.36 2.65
CA THR A 118 15.25 15.25 2.43
C THR A 118 15.57 14.20 1.35
N HIS A 119 14.99 13.00 1.48
CA HIS A 119 15.31 11.86 0.62
C HIS A 119 14.48 11.83 -0.67
N ARG A 120 13.31 12.47 -0.68
CA ARG A 120 12.35 12.52 -1.80
C ARG A 120 11.96 11.11 -2.30
N HIS A 121 11.99 10.14 -1.39
CA HIS A 121 11.72 8.73 -1.62
C HIS A 121 11.07 8.13 -0.38
N ARG A 122 10.19 7.13 -0.53
CA ARG A 122 9.41 6.57 0.58
C ARG A 122 10.17 5.61 1.49
N PHE A 123 11.35 5.18 1.07
CA PHE A 123 12.23 4.31 1.86
C PHE A 123 13.55 5.03 2.15
N PHE A 124 13.81 5.26 3.43
CA PHE A 124 15.02 5.84 3.99
C PHE A 124 15.13 5.47 5.47
N GLY A 125 16.35 5.59 6.01
CA GLY A 125 16.62 5.32 7.42
C GLY A 125 16.23 3.90 7.84
N HIS A 126 15.74 3.77 9.06
CA HIS A 126 15.17 2.53 9.58
C HIS A 126 13.72 2.35 9.10
N THR A 127 13.49 1.33 8.27
CA THR A 127 12.15 0.93 7.81
C THR A 127 11.57 -0.16 8.71
N ALA A 128 10.48 0.15 9.41
CA ALA A 128 9.70 -0.82 10.14
C ALA A 128 8.78 -1.61 9.19
N LEU A 129 8.80 -2.94 9.32
CA LEU A 129 7.86 -3.82 8.63
C LEU A 129 6.64 -4.02 9.53
N VAL A 130 5.44 -3.72 9.01
CA VAL A 130 4.17 -3.92 9.72
C VAL A 130 3.46 -5.13 9.10
N PRO A 131 3.50 -6.31 9.74
CA PRO A 131 2.87 -7.51 9.19
C PRO A 131 1.35 -7.39 9.19
N THR A 132 0.75 -7.78 8.09
CA THR A 132 -0.69 -7.79 7.84
C THR A 132 -1.15 -9.22 7.52
N ASP A 133 -2.46 -9.46 7.52
CA ASP A 133 -3.03 -10.76 7.17
C ASP A 133 -2.83 -11.06 5.66
N PRO A 134 -2.08 -12.12 5.28
CA PRO A 134 -1.92 -12.52 3.88
C PRO A 134 -3.24 -12.74 3.15
N ALA A 135 -4.33 -13.12 3.84
CA ALA A 135 -5.64 -13.31 3.21
C ALA A 135 -6.26 -11.99 2.71
N ARG A 136 -5.78 -10.84 3.19
CA ARG A 136 -6.24 -9.50 2.79
C ARG A 136 -5.38 -8.87 1.70
N VAL A 137 -4.26 -9.50 1.32
CA VAL A 137 -3.35 -8.94 0.31
C VAL A 137 -3.91 -9.17 -1.08
N LEU A 138 -4.36 -8.08 -1.70
CA LEU A 138 -4.78 -8.01 -3.08
C LEU A 138 -4.51 -6.60 -3.59
N GLU A 139 -3.77 -6.48 -4.69
CA GLU A 139 -3.59 -5.23 -5.42
C GLU A 139 -4.44 -5.27 -6.69
N ILE A 140 -5.06 -4.15 -7.05
CA ILE A 140 -5.86 -3.99 -8.26
C ILE A 140 -5.02 -3.29 -9.34
N ASP A 141 -4.43 -4.09 -10.23
CA ASP A 141 -3.70 -3.61 -11.41
C ASP A 141 -4.50 -3.81 -12.70
N ASP A 142 -5.33 -4.85 -12.75
CA ASP A 142 -6.12 -5.22 -13.91
C ASP A 142 -7.61 -5.56 -13.59
N PRO A 143 -8.48 -5.68 -14.61
CA PRO A 143 -9.90 -5.97 -14.40
C PRO A 143 -10.20 -7.30 -13.69
N HIS A 144 -9.33 -8.30 -13.78
CA HIS A 144 -9.46 -9.57 -13.06
C HIS A 144 -9.18 -9.39 -11.57
N ASP A 145 -8.24 -8.53 -11.19
CA ASP A 145 -7.99 -8.20 -9.79
C ASP A 145 -9.22 -7.58 -9.14
N LEU A 146 -9.85 -6.64 -9.83
CA LEU A 146 -11.11 -6.03 -9.39
C LEU A 146 -12.23 -7.07 -9.25
N ALA A 147 -12.33 -8.03 -10.18
CA ALA A 147 -13.30 -9.11 -10.09
C ALA A 147 -13.05 -10.00 -8.87
N ARG A 148 -11.79 -10.33 -8.56
CA ARG A 148 -11.40 -11.06 -7.35
C ARG A 148 -11.72 -10.26 -6.08
N ALA A 149 -11.42 -8.96 -6.07
CA ALA A 149 -11.73 -8.08 -4.95
C ALA A 149 -13.22 -8.09 -4.64
N ARG A 150 -14.07 -7.93 -5.65
CA ARG A 150 -15.54 -7.98 -5.49
C ARG A 150 -16.04 -9.32 -4.96
N ALA A 151 -15.45 -10.43 -5.38
CA ALA A 151 -15.82 -11.75 -4.88
C ALA A 151 -15.40 -11.98 -3.41
N LEU A 152 -14.28 -11.38 -2.99
CA LEU A 152 -13.74 -11.52 -1.63
C LEU A 152 -14.31 -10.50 -0.64
N ALA A 153 -14.78 -9.34 -1.12
CA ALA A 153 -15.24 -8.25 -0.26
C ALA A 153 -16.26 -8.67 0.81
N PRO A 154 -17.30 -9.48 0.53
CA PRO A 154 -18.25 -9.90 1.57
C PRO A 154 -17.63 -10.76 2.69
N LEU A 155 -16.46 -11.37 2.45
CA LEU A 155 -15.75 -12.22 3.40
C LEU A 155 -14.71 -11.44 4.21
N LEU A 156 -14.04 -10.47 3.58
CA LEU A 156 -12.89 -9.76 4.15
C LEU A 156 -13.25 -8.38 4.69
N ASP A 157 -14.23 -7.72 4.09
CA ASP A 157 -14.79 -6.47 4.57
C ASP A 157 -16.31 -6.68 4.77
N PRO A 158 -16.70 -7.43 5.83
CA PRO A 158 -18.09 -7.54 6.21
C PRO A 158 -18.51 -6.22 6.84
N SER A 159 -18.47 -5.14 6.08
CA SER A 159 -19.10 -3.91 6.46
C SER A 159 -20.60 -4.22 6.55
N PRO A 160 -21.25 -4.01 7.70
CA PRO A 160 -22.70 -3.96 7.75
C PRO A 160 -23.10 -2.65 7.07
N LEU A 161 -22.87 -2.56 5.76
CA LEU A 161 -23.50 -1.53 4.97
C LEU A 161 -24.99 -1.79 5.07
N PRO A 162 -25.80 -0.76 5.37
CA PRO A 162 -27.23 -0.91 5.32
C PRO A 162 -27.60 -1.48 3.95
N SER A 163 -28.34 -2.58 3.95
CA SER A 163 -28.96 -3.08 2.74
C SER A 163 -29.95 -2.03 2.23
N LEU A 164 -30.44 -2.18 0.99
CA LEU A 164 -31.53 -1.31 0.51
C LEU A 164 -32.74 -1.29 1.44
N ALA A 165 -32.97 -2.35 2.22
CA ALA A 165 -34.05 -2.42 3.20
C ALA A 165 -33.77 -1.62 4.48
N ASP A 166 -32.51 -1.29 4.75
CA ASP A 166 -32.05 -0.53 5.92
C ASP A 166 -31.91 0.97 5.63
N VAL A 167 -32.16 1.41 4.38
CA VAL A 167 -32.02 2.81 3.95
C VAL A 167 -33.40 3.43 3.74
N ASP A 168 -33.83 4.29 4.67
CA ASP A 168 -35.08 5.04 4.56
C ASP A 168 -34.99 6.23 3.57
N ALA A 169 -33.80 6.81 3.42
CA ALA A 169 -33.54 7.93 2.51
C ALA A 169 -32.06 8.02 2.14
N VAL A 170 -31.79 8.49 0.91
CA VAL A 170 -30.46 8.89 0.45
C VAL A 170 -30.47 10.39 0.24
N VAL A 171 -29.61 11.12 0.95
CA VAL A 171 -29.43 12.57 0.77
C VAL A 171 -28.09 12.79 0.10
N LEU A 172 -28.11 13.40 -1.07
CA LEU A 172 -26.94 13.74 -1.85
C LEU A 172 -26.83 15.27 -1.86
N ASP A 173 -25.72 15.79 -1.36
CA ASP A 173 -25.33 17.17 -1.62
C ASP A 173 -24.50 17.19 -2.91
N PHE A 174 -24.78 18.14 -3.79
CA PHE A 174 -24.28 18.10 -5.16
C PHE A 174 -23.83 19.50 -5.59
N ASP A 175 -22.53 19.67 -5.80
CA ASP A 175 -21.88 20.92 -6.22
C ASP A 175 -21.52 20.95 -7.71
N GLY A 176 -22.03 20.01 -8.52
CA GLY A 176 -21.75 19.85 -9.96
C GLY A 176 -22.99 19.68 -10.86
N THR A 177 -22.82 19.06 -12.04
CA THR A 177 -23.94 18.63 -12.93
C THR A 177 -24.01 17.11 -13.04
N GLN A 178 -25.21 16.55 -12.83
CA GLN A 178 -25.46 15.12 -12.84
C GLN A 178 -25.81 14.75 -14.29
N THR A 179 -24.81 14.57 -15.13
CA THR A 179 -24.99 14.15 -16.53
C THR A 179 -24.78 12.65 -16.67
N ASP A 180 -25.38 12.05 -17.69
CA ASP A 180 -25.34 10.62 -17.98
C ASP A 180 -24.05 10.17 -18.70
N ASP A 181 -23.00 11.00 -18.69
CA ASP A 181 -21.68 10.79 -19.33
C ASP A 181 -21.74 10.30 -20.80
N ARG A 182 -22.81 10.63 -21.52
CA ARG A 182 -22.89 10.41 -22.96
C ARG A 182 -22.40 11.65 -23.71
N VAL A 183 -21.17 11.54 -24.22
CA VAL A 183 -20.62 12.41 -25.27
C VAL A 183 -20.81 11.74 -26.62
#